data_AF-A0A441VGJ8-F1
#
_entry.id   AF-A0A441VGJ8-F1
#
_cell.length_a   1.000
_cell.length_b   1.000
_cell.length_c   1.000
_cell.angle_alpha   90.00
_cell.angle_beta   90.00
_cell.angle_gamma   90.00
#
_symmetry.space_group_name_H-M   'P 1'
#
loop_
_entity.id
_entity.type
_entity.pdbx_description
1 polymer ?
#
loop_
_entity_poly.entity_id
_entity_poly.type
_entity_poly.pdbx_seq_one_letter_code
_entity_poly.pdbx_strand_id
1 'polypeptide(L)'
;VKFLRALRAHPGIGPETVFFFEVPNVLYTLRDMGIWDIIYEHASYFTPASLNAAFETAGFRVLDAGTSFGDQYLYIEARPAAPKNVTSVDSREIEMLVRDFERAYRDKIERLGGYIARRNPQQTVVWGGGSKGITFVNVVPGADRIRAIIDVNPHKQGRFAPGTATPVLAPEELRGQPVETIIVMNPLYREEITSLVAELGFTPEIAVA
;
A
#
# COMPACT_ATOMS: atom_id res chain seq x y z
N VAL A 1 -3.47 -20.36 -9.40
CA VAL A 1 -3.65 -20.07 -10.85
C VAL A 1 -5.05 -20.32 -11.45
N LYS A 2 -6.06 -20.81 -10.69
CA LYS A 2 -7.40 -21.12 -11.25
C LYS A 2 -8.06 -19.92 -11.93
N PHE A 3 -7.97 -18.74 -11.31
CA PHE A 3 -8.49 -17.47 -11.85
C PHE A 3 -7.88 -17.14 -13.22
N LEU A 4 -6.55 -17.16 -13.36
CA LEU A 4 -5.86 -16.90 -14.62
C LEU A 4 -6.26 -17.89 -15.73
N ARG A 5 -6.42 -19.17 -15.39
CA ARG A 5 -6.91 -20.19 -16.35
C ARG A 5 -8.34 -19.91 -16.82
N ALA A 6 -9.21 -19.45 -15.91
CA ALA A 6 -10.58 -19.09 -16.25
C ALA A 6 -10.64 -17.87 -17.18
N LEU A 7 -9.83 -16.84 -16.91
CA LEU A 7 -9.71 -15.68 -17.80
C LEU A 7 -9.25 -16.08 -19.20
N ARG A 8 -8.19 -16.88 -19.29
CA ARG A 8 -7.67 -17.38 -20.57
C ARG A 8 -8.70 -18.20 -21.37
N ALA A 9 -9.56 -18.95 -20.68
CA ALA A 9 -10.55 -19.82 -21.30
C ALA A 9 -11.81 -19.07 -21.76
N HIS A 10 -11.92 -17.76 -21.48
CA HIS A 10 -13.09 -16.99 -21.88
C HIS A 10 -13.21 -16.92 -23.42
N PRO A 11 -14.40 -17.16 -24.02
CA PRO A 11 -14.55 -17.29 -25.47
C PRO A 11 -14.12 -16.06 -26.29
N GLY A 12 -14.16 -14.87 -25.67
CA GLY A 12 -13.70 -13.62 -26.29
C GLY A 12 -12.20 -13.39 -26.29
N ILE A 13 -11.40 -14.32 -25.74
CA ILE A 13 -9.94 -14.18 -25.64
C ILE A 13 -9.27 -14.93 -26.79
N GLY A 14 -8.61 -14.18 -27.67
CA GLY A 14 -7.83 -14.72 -28.77
C GLY A 14 -6.36 -14.95 -28.38
N PRO A 15 -5.58 -15.65 -29.22
CA PRO A 15 -4.17 -15.94 -28.96
C PRO A 15 -3.29 -14.67 -28.89
N GLU A 16 -3.70 -13.59 -29.55
CA GLU A 16 -2.99 -12.30 -29.56
C GLU A 16 -3.52 -11.31 -28.51
N THR A 17 -4.49 -11.71 -27.67
CA THR A 17 -4.96 -10.84 -26.60
C THR A 17 -3.86 -10.64 -25.56
N VAL A 18 -3.48 -9.37 -25.34
CA VAL A 18 -2.56 -8.99 -24.28
C VAL A 18 -3.34 -8.71 -23.01
N PHE A 19 -2.90 -9.30 -21.92
CA PHE A 19 -3.38 -9.04 -20.58
C PHE A 19 -2.36 -8.20 -19.84
N PHE A 20 -2.83 -7.15 -19.17
CA PHE A 20 -2.07 -6.37 -18.22
C PHE A 20 -2.62 -6.62 -16.82
N PHE A 21 -1.74 -6.94 -15.88
CA PHE A 21 -2.08 -7.02 -14.46
C PHE A 21 -1.10 -6.19 -13.66
N GLU A 22 -1.63 -5.55 -12.61
CA GLU A 22 -0.85 -4.90 -11.58
C GLU A 22 -1.29 -5.45 -10.22
N VAL A 23 -0.33 -5.89 -9.41
CA VAL A 23 -0.57 -6.52 -8.10
C VAL A 23 0.43 -6.02 -7.07
N PRO A 24 0.11 -6.05 -5.75
CA PRO A 24 1.06 -5.64 -4.73
C PRO A 24 2.39 -6.42 -4.79
N ASN A 25 3.50 -5.71 -4.60
CA ASN A 25 4.83 -6.29 -4.51
C ASN A 25 5.16 -6.67 -3.06
N VAL A 26 5.24 -7.96 -2.75
CA VAL A 26 5.55 -8.40 -1.38
C VAL A 26 6.94 -7.98 -0.91
N LEU A 27 7.89 -7.78 -1.84
CA LEU A 27 9.23 -7.34 -1.49
C LEU A 27 9.20 -5.94 -0.88
N TYR A 28 8.34 -5.04 -1.37
CA TYR A 28 8.16 -3.73 -0.76
C TYR A 28 7.67 -3.82 0.70
N THR A 29 6.74 -4.74 0.97
CA THR A 29 6.24 -4.98 2.33
C THR A 29 7.31 -5.55 3.26
N LEU A 30 8.06 -6.56 2.82
CA LEU A 30 8.98 -7.29 3.69
C LEU A 30 10.36 -6.63 3.81
N ARG A 31 10.89 -6.07 2.71
CA ARG A 31 12.22 -5.46 2.65
C ARG A 31 12.18 -4.00 3.08
N ASP A 32 11.25 -3.24 2.52
CA ASP A 32 11.16 -1.78 2.70
C ASP A 32 10.18 -1.40 3.83
N MET A 33 9.63 -2.40 4.52
CA MET A 33 8.69 -2.26 5.63
C MET A 33 7.44 -1.45 5.26
N GLY A 34 6.97 -1.61 4.02
CA GLY A 34 5.66 -1.15 3.53
C GLY A 34 4.48 -1.95 4.11
N ILE A 35 4.42 -2.08 5.45
CA ILE A 35 3.48 -2.95 6.18
C ILE A 35 2.02 -2.51 6.08
N TRP A 36 1.79 -1.31 5.57
CA TRP A 36 0.48 -0.68 5.47
C TRP A 36 -0.47 -1.38 4.49
N ASP A 37 0.06 -2.22 3.61
CA ASP A 37 -0.69 -2.98 2.60
C ASP A 37 -1.02 -4.42 3.02
N ILE A 38 -0.78 -4.79 4.28
CA ILE A 38 -1.24 -6.06 4.83
C ILE A 38 -2.70 -5.91 5.28
N ILE A 39 -3.63 -6.14 4.37
CA ILE A 39 -5.07 -5.90 4.56
C ILE A 39 -5.91 -7.06 4.01
N TYR A 40 -7.16 -7.16 4.46
CA TYR A 40 -8.06 -8.26 4.09
C TYR A 40 -8.39 -8.33 2.59
N GLU A 41 -8.28 -7.22 1.86
CA GLU A 41 -8.47 -7.16 0.41
C GLU A 41 -7.28 -7.77 -0.36
N HIS A 42 -6.09 -7.77 0.23
CA HIS A 42 -4.88 -8.34 -0.35
C HIS A 42 -4.74 -9.81 0.06
N ALA A 43 -5.46 -10.66 -0.66
CA ALA A 43 -5.45 -12.11 -0.43
C ALA A 43 -4.21 -12.83 -0.99
N SER A 44 -3.35 -12.14 -1.74
CA SER A 44 -2.15 -12.72 -2.35
C SER A 44 -1.03 -11.69 -2.43
N TYR A 45 0.17 -12.11 -2.06
CA TYR A 45 1.38 -11.28 -2.05
C TYR A 45 2.41 -11.92 -2.98
N PHE A 46 2.68 -11.27 -4.10
CA PHE A 46 3.55 -11.82 -5.13
C PHE A 46 4.96 -11.25 -5.04
N THR A 47 5.95 -12.10 -5.24
CA THR A 47 7.27 -11.71 -5.77
C THR A 47 7.25 -11.67 -7.29
N PRO A 48 8.20 -10.96 -7.93
CA PRO A 48 8.37 -11.03 -9.39
C PRO A 48 8.44 -12.47 -9.90
N ALA A 49 9.21 -13.34 -9.23
CA ALA A 49 9.39 -14.72 -9.66
C ALA A 49 8.10 -15.56 -9.49
N SER A 50 7.37 -15.38 -8.39
CA SER A 50 6.10 -16.09 -8.15
C SER A 50 4.98 -15.64 -9.10
N LEU A 51 4.95 -14.34 -9.47
CA LEU A 51 3.99 -13.81 -10.43
C LEU A 51 4.23 -14.40 -11.83
N ASN A 52 5.49 -14.38 -12.29
CA ASN A 52 5.89 -15.02 -13.54
C ASN A 52 5.50 -16.51 -13.55
N ALA A 53 5.86 -17.25 -12.50
CA ALA A 53 5.53 -18.66 -12.38
C ALA A 53 4.02 -18.94 -12.44
N ALA A 54 3.21 -18.08 -11.81
CA ALA A 54 1.76 -18.18 -11.82
C ALA A 54 1.18 -18.00 -13.23
N PHE A 55 1.67 -17.03 -14.00
CA PHE A 55 1.25 -16.80 -15.39
C PHE A 55 1.68 -17.93 -16.32
N GLU A 56 2.93 -18.36 -16.25
CA GLU A 56 3.45 -19.45 -17.09
C GLU A 56 2.73 -20.78 -16.80
N THR A 57 2.45 -21.07 -15.53
CA THR A 57 1.68 -22.27 -15.11
C THR A 57 0.20 -22.19 -15.49
N ALA A 58 -0.34 -20.97 -15.63
CA ALA A 58 -1.67 -20.73 -16.18
C ALA A 58 -1.70 -20.81 -17.72
N GLY A 59 -0.53 -20.95 -18.36
CA GLY A 59 -0.33 -20.97 -19.80
C GLY A 59 -0.54 -19.62 -20.44
N PHE A 60 0.25 -18.68 -19.95
CA PHE A 60 0.56 -17.43 -20.60
C PHE A 60 2.04 -17.37 -20.92
N ARG A 61 2.39 -16.66 -22.00
CA ARG A 61 3.75 -16.20 -22.26
C ARG A 61 3.87 -14.77 -21.75
N VAL A 62 4.81 -14.55 -20.84
CA VAL A 62 5.17 -13.21 -20.36
C VAL A 62 5.86 -12.44 -21.49
N LEU A 63 5.43 -11.21 -21.69
CA LEU A 63 5.96 -10.28 -22.70
C LEU A 63 6.87 -9.25 -22.04
N ASP A 64 6.39 -8.68 -20.94
CA ASP A 64 7.14 -7.75 -20.10
C ASP A 64 6.67 -7.88 -18.65
N ALA A 65 7.54 -7.57 -17.69
CA ALA A 65 7.22 -7.58 -16.28
C ALA A 65 8.24 -6.75 -15.50
N GLY A 66 7.77 -6.07 -14.45
CA GLY A 66 8.64 -5.26 -13.62
C GLY A 66 7.91 -4.71 -12.41
N THR A 67 8.45 -3.62 -11.87
CA THR A 67 7.83 -2.88 -10.78
C THR A 67 7.19 -1.59 -11.28
N SER A 68 6.16 -1.15 -10.57
CA SER A 68 5.46 0.11 -10.82
C SER A 68 5.17 0.82 -9.50
N PHE A 69 4.79 2.10 -9.60
CA PHE A 69 4.34 2.91 -8.47
C PHE A 69 5.35 2.92 -7.30
N GLY A 70 6.60 3.27 -7.61
CA GLY A 70 7.69 3.35 -6.62
C GLY A 70 8.00 2.01 -5.95
N ASP A 71 8.04 0.94 -6.74
CA ASP A 71 8.27 -0.46 -6.34
C ASP A 71 7.18 -1.11 -5.46
N GLN A 72 6.10 -0.40 -5.16
CA GLN A 72 4.99 -0.91 -4.34
C GLN A 72 4.17 -1.97 -5.06
N TYR A 73 4.19 -1.97 -6.40
CA TYR A 73 3.44 -2.89 -7.24
C TYR A 73 4.35 -3.60 -8.23
N LEU A 74 3.89 -4.77 -8.67
CA LEU A 74 4.41 -5.51 -9.80
C LEU A 74 3.44 -5.36 -10.95
N TYR A 75 3.95 -5.10 -12.15
CA TYR A 75 3.18 -5.23 -13.38
C TYR A 75 3.63 -6.45 -14.18
N ILE A 76 2.69 -7.01 -14.96
CA ILE A 76 2.98 -8.08 -15.91
C ILE A 76 2.10 -7.94 -17.15
N GLU A 77 2.74 -8.00 -18.30
CA GLU A 77 2.11 -8.12 -19.61
C GLU A 77 2.27 -9.54 -20.13
N ALA A 78 1.17 -10.17 -20.52
CA ALA A 78 1.22 -11.55 -20.97
C ALA A 78 0.14 -11.86 -22.00
N ARG A 79 0.39 -12.86 -22.85
CA ARG A 79 -0.60 -13.37 -23.82
C ARG A 79 -0.81 -14.88 -23.68
N PRO A 80 -1.96 -15.43 -24.10
CA PRO A 80 -2.22 -16.87 -24.05
C PRO A 80 -1.12 -17.70 -24.71
N ALA A 81 -0.74 -18.81 -24.08
CA ALA A 81 0.25 -19.76 -24.58
C ALA A 81 0.01 -21.18 -24.05
N ALA A 82 0.86 -22.13 -24.44
CA ALA A 82 0.88 -23.45 -23.81
C ALA A 82 1.31 -23.34 -22.33
N PRO A 83 0.64 -24.03 -21.38
CA PRO A 83 1.10 -24.12 -20.00
C PRO A 83 2.52 -24.66 -19.89
N LYS A 84 3.34 -24.03 -19.04
CA LYS A 84 4.66 -24.56 -18.66
C LYS A 84 4.57 -25.24 -17.30
N ASN A 85 5.35 -26.31 -17.12
CA ASN A 85 5.58 -26.91 -15.80
C ASN A 85 6.71 -26.14 -15.11
N VAL A 86 6.34 -25.15 -14.30
CA VAL A 86 7.32 -24.43 -13.46
C VAL A 86 7.54 -25.25 -12.20
N THR A 87 8.73 -25.85 -12.08
CA THR A 87 9.04 -26.83 -11.02
C THR A 87 9.58 -26.20 -9.74
N SER A 88 10.19 -25.01 -9.82
CA SER A 88 10.73 -24.30 -8.67
C SER A 88 10.84 -22.80 -8.92
N VAL A 89 10.71 -22.03 -7.84
CA VAL A 89 11.00 -20.59 -7.78
C VAL A 89 12.01 -20.42 -6.65
N ASP A 90 13.08 -19.65 -6.87
CA ASP A 90 14.05 -19.37 -5.80
C ASP A 90 13.36 -18.56 -4.69
N SER A 91 13.29 -19.13 -3.49
CA SER A 91 12.62 -18.57 -2.32
C SER A 91 13.59 -18.06 -1.27
N ARG A 92 14.91 -18.19 -1.45
CA ARG A 92 15.91 -17.92 -0.41
C ARG A 92 15.82 -16.51 0.17
N GLU A 93 15.69 -15.50 -0.69
CA GLU A 93 15.53 -14.10 -0.26
C GLU A 93 14.27 -13.92 0.59
N ILE A 94 13.14 -14.45 0.13
CA ILE A 94 11.86 -14.35 0.84
C ILE A 94 11.90 -15.07 2.18
N GLU A 95 12.50 -16.26 2.24
CA GLU A 95 12.63 -17.00 3.49
C GLU A 95 13.41 -16.21 4.54
N MET A 96 14.50 -15.55 4.14
CA MET A 96 15.25 -14.65 5.04
C MET A 96 14.41 -13.45 5.47
N LEU A 97 13.77 -12.75 4.52
CA LEU A 97 12.96 -11.57 4.81
C LEU A 97 11.79 -11.90 5.76
N VAL A 98 11.09 -13.02 5.51
CA VAL A 98 9.99 -13.48 6.37
C VAL A 98 10.50 -13.83 7.77
N ARG A 99 11.66 -14.49 7.90
CA ARG A 99 12.26 -14.82 9.21
C ARG A 99 12.56 -13.57 10.04
N ASP A 100 12.99 -12.49 9.39
CA ASP A 100 13.35 -11.24 10.06
C ASP A 100 12.18 -10.25 10.22
N PHE A 101 11.07 -10.49 9.52
CA PHE A 101 9.93 -9.57 9.44
C PHE A 101 9.30 -9.25 10.79
N GLU A 102 9.10 -10.25 11.67
CA GLU A 102 8.44 -10.02 12.96
C GLU A 102 9.21 -9.01 13.83
N ARG A 103 10.54 -9.12 13.84
CA ARG A 103 11.43 -8.19 14.55
C ARG A 103 11.36 -6.80 13.92
N ALA A 104 11.55 -6.71 12.60
CA ALA A 104 11.49 -5.43 11.89
C ALA A 104 10.13 -4.73 12.04
N TYR A 105 9.04 -5.49 12.05
CA TYR A 105 7.68 -5.01 12.30
C TYR A 105 7.56 -4.41 13.70
N ARG A 106 7.98 -5.14 14.75
CA ARG A 106 7.95 -4.63 16.13
C ARG A 106 8.75 -3.35 16.27
N ASP A 107 9.97 -3.32 15.74
CA ASP A 107 10.84 -2.15 15.80
C ASP A 107 10.20 -0.94 15.11
N LYS A 108 9.56 -1.14 13.94
CA LYS A 108 8.85 -0.08 13.22
C LYS A 108 7.65 0.45 14.02
N ILE A 109 6.82 -0.44 14.57
CA ILE A 109 5.64 -0.05 15.35
C ILE A 109 6.03 0.65 16.64
N GLU A 110 7.05 0.18 17.36
CA GLU A 110 7.54 0.83 18.57
C GLU A 110 8.08 2.23 18.29
N ARG A 111 8.89 2.37 17.23
CA ARG A 111 9.42 3.68 16.79
C ARG A 111 8.30 4.65 16.46
N LEU A 112 7.27 4.21 15.73
CA LEU A 112 6.12 5.04 15.36
C LEU A 112 5.25 5.38 16.58
N GLY A 113 4.99 4.43 17.46
CA GLY A 113 4.27 4.67 18.71
C GLY A 113 4.99 5.70 19.59
N GLY A 114 6.31 5.58 19.74
CA GLY A 114 7.12 6.57 20.44
C GLY A 114 7.12 7.94 19.75
N TYR A 115 7.11 7.97 18.41
CA TYR A 115 6.99 9.21 17.64
C TYR A 115 5.63 9.88 17.84
N ILE A 116 4.53 9.14 17.87
CA ILE A 116 3.18 9.67 18.14
C ILE A 116 3.04 10.13 19.59
N ALA A 117 3.59 9.38 20.56
CA ALA A 117 3.49 9.70 21.98
C ALA A 117 4.12 11.06 22.37
N ARG A 118 5.05 11.59 21.56
CA ARG A 118 5.69 12.90 21.79
C ARG A 118 4.94 14.08 21.16
N ARG A 119 3.82 13.84 20.49
CA ARG A 119 3.06 14.87 19.77
C ARG A 119 1.75 15.19 20.45
N ASN A 120 1.26 16.40 20.20
CA ASN A 120 -0.10 16.76 20.57
C ASN A 120 -1.09 16.07 19.61
N PRO A 121 -1.94 15.14 20.09
CA PRO A 121 -2.91 14.45 19.23
C PRO A 121 -3.85 15.42 18.51
N GLN A 122 -4.21 16.55 19.12
CA GLN A 122 -5.13 17.52 18.54
C GLN A 122 -4.52 18.38 17.42
N GLN A 123 -3.20 18.30 17.24
CA GLN A 123 -2.42 19.02 16.25
C GLN A 123 -1.73 18.08 15.25
N THR A 124 -2.06 16.78 15.33
CA THR A 124 -1.52 15.74 14.46
C THR A 124 -2.64 15.14 13.63
N VAL A 125 -2.39 14.98 12.33
CA VAL A 125 -3.32 14.31 11.40
C VAL A 125 -2.59 13.29 10.53
N VAL A 126 -3.32 12.31 10.01
CA VAL A 126 -2.83 11.38 8.99
C VAL A 126 -3.41 11.79 7.64
N TRP A 127 -2.61 11.83 6.59
CA TRP A 127 -3.08 12.14 5.23
C TRP A 127 -3.26 10.86 4.41
N GLY A 128 -4.49 10.66 3.93
CA GLY A 128 -4.95 9.53 3.13
C GLY A 128 -5.81 8.56 3.94
N GLY A 129 -7.14 8.63 3.77
CA GLY A 129 -8.12 7.69 4.33
C GLY A 129 -8.30 6.43 3.50
N GLY A 130 -7.26 5.99 2.81
CA GLY A 130 -7.19 4.67 2.20
C GLY A 130 -6.84 3.59 3.22
N SER A 131 -6.66 2.36 2.74
CA SER A 131 -6.24 1.22 3.56
C SER A 131 -5.04 1.54 4.45
N LYS A 132 -4.01 2.19 3.91
CA LYS A 132 -2.79 2.54 4.65
C LYS A 132 -3.04 3.41 5.88
N GLY A 133 -3.80 4.51 5.73
CA GLY A 133 -4.10 5.42 6.84
C GLY A 133 -5.03 4.80 7.86
N ILE A 134 -6.00 3.99 7.41
CA ILE A 134 -6.87 3.21 8.30
C ILE A 134 -6.04 2.20 9.12
N THR A 135 -5.14 1.47 8.47
CA THR A 135 -4.22 0.53 9.15
C THR A 135 -3.35 1.26 10.17
N PHE A 136 -2.80 2.43 9.81
CA PHE A 136 -1.95 3.21 10.71
C PHE A 136 -2.64 3.56 12.02
N VAL A 137 -3.84 4.15 11.96
CA VAL A 137 -4.57 4.55 13.18
C VAL A 137 -4.99 3.36 14.04
N ASN A 138 -5.22 2.20 13.43
CA ASN A 138 -5.59 0.97 14.15
C ASN A 138 -4.38 0.26 14.78
N VAL A 139 -3.22 0.31 14.14
CA VAL A 139 -2.07 -0.55 14.51
C VAL A 139 -1.02 0.19 15.34
N VAL A 140 -0.82 1.49 15.09
CA VAL A 140 0.21 2.26 15.79
C VAL A 140 -0.31 2.72 17.16
N PRO A 141 0.37 2.38 18.27
CA PRO A 141 -0.08 2.78 19.61
C PRO A 141 -0.27 4.29 19.74
N GLY A 142 -1.47 4.70 20.17
CA GLY A 142 -1.86 6.10 20.37
C GLY A 142 -2.27 6.84 19.10
N ALA A 143 -2.14 6.23 17.92
CA ALA A 143 -2.54 6.85 16.66
C ALA A 143 -4.07 6.94 16.50
N ASP A 144 -4.85 6.17 17.25
CA ASP A 144 -6.30 6.27 17.34
C ASP A 144 -6.77 7.63 17.90
N ARG A 145 -5.90 8.31 18.66
CA ARG A 145 -6.19 9.60 19.32
C ARG A 145 -5.88 10.82 18.46
N ILE A 146 -5.25 10.66 17.29
CA ILE A 146 -4.94 11.80 16.42
C ILE A 146 -6.24 12.51 16.01
N ARG A 147 -6.15 13.81 15.73
CA ARG A 147 -7.31 14.65 15.46
C ARG A 147 -8.20 14.09 14.36
N ALA A 148 -7.61 13.71 13.23
CA ALA A 148 -8.32 13.29 12.05
C ALA A 148 -7.43 12.57 11.03
N ILE A 149 -8.09 11.86 10.11
CA ILE A 149 -7.56 11.50 8.81
C ILE A 149 -8.01 12.57 7.81
N ILE A 150 -7.13 13.00 6.93
CA ILE A 150 -7.42 13.96 5.87
C ILE A 150 -7.48 13.21 4.54
N ASP A 151 -8.55 13.38 3.76
CA ASP A 151 -8.69 12.72 2.47
C ASP A 151 -9.33 13.67 1.44
N VAL A 152 -8.73 13.73 0.25
CA VAL A 152 -9.20 14.56 -0.87
C VAL A 152 -10.48 14.03 -1.51
N ASN A 153 -10.83 12.75 -1.27
CA ASN A 153 -12.01 12.14 -1.81
C ASN A 153 -13.27 12.58 -1.03
N PRO A 154 -14.19 13.35 -1.64
CA PRO A 154 -15.39 13.85 -0.96
C PRO A 154 -16.33 12.74 -0.49
N HIS A 155 -16.28 11.55 -1.10
CA HIS A 155 -17.10 10.42 -0.67
C HIS A 155 -16.69 9.84 0.70
N LYS A 156 -15.45 10.10 1.15
CA LYS A 156 -14.94 9.66 2.45
C LYS A 156 -15.07 10.71 3.54
N GLN A 157 -15.13 11.99 3.18
CA GLN A 157 -15.23 13.10 4.13
C GLN A 157 -16.53 13.03 4.94
N GLY A 158 -16.47 13.46 6.20
CA GLY A 158 -17.58 13.37 7.15
C GLY A 158 -17.88 11.95 7.64
N ARG A 159 -17.07 10.96 7.25
CA ARG A 159 -17.12 9.58 7.76
C ARG A 159 -16.04 9.36 8.82
N PHE A 160 -15.94 8.12 9.30
CA PHE A 160 -15.00 7.72 10.32
C PHE A 160 -14.24 6.47 9.89
N ALA A 161 -12.98 6.36 10.32
CA ALA A 161 -12.17 5.18 10.14
C ALA A 161 -12.80 3.99 10.88
N PRO A 162 -12.93 2.82 10.23
CA PRO A 162 -13.37 1.60 10.93
C PRO A 162 -12.35 1.21 12.01
N GLY A 163 -12.86 0.72 13.14
CA GLY A 163 -12.05 0.30 14.30
C GLY A 163 -11.81 1.42 15.31
N THR A 164 -11.20 2.54 14.90
CA THR A 164 -10.83 3.64 15.80
C THR A 164 -11.86 4.76 15.89
N ALA A 165 -12.80 4.83 14.95
CA ALA A 165 -13.71 5.96 14.78
C ALA A 165 -13.00 7.32 14.62
N THR A 166 -11.78 7.33 14.08
CA THR A 166 -11.07 8.58 13.75
C THR A 166 -11.81 9.30 12.62
N PRO A 167 -12.18 10.59 12.76
CA PRO A 167 -12.94 11.30 11.72
C PRO A 167 -12.10 11.50 10.46
N VAL A 168 -12.76 11.46 9.30
CA VAL A 168 -12.19 11.76 8.00
C VAL A 168 -12.67 13.15 7.56
N LEU A 169 -11.74 14.09 7.44
CA LEU A 169 -12.01 15.50 7.13
C LEU A 169 -11.48 15.88 5.74
N ALA A 170 -12.02 16.96 5.19
CA ALA A 170 -11.49 17.56 3.96
C ALA A 170 -10.19 18.33 4.23
N PRO A 171 -9.27 18.46 3.25
CA PRO A 171 -8.09 19.31 3.37
C PRO A 171 -8.40 20.75 3.80
N GLU A 172 -9.49 21.32 3.31
CA GLU A 172 -9.91 22.70 3.59
C GLU A 172 -10.22 22.94 5.07
N GLU A 173 -10.61 21.89 5.81
CA GLU A 173 -10.87 21.97 7.24
C GLU A 173 -9.61 22.18 8.08
N LEU A 174 -8.42 22.03 7.48
CA LEU A 174 -7.16 22.37 8.14
C LEU A 174 -6.88 23.87 8.17
N ARG A 175 -7.55 24.66 7.31
CA ARG A 175 -7.27 26.10 7.19
C ARG A 175 -7.53 26.82 8.52
N GLY A 176 -6.51 27.52 9.02
CA GLY A 176 -6.58 28.24 10.30
C GLY A 176 -6.61 27.35 11.55
N GLN A 177 -6.44 26.03 11.40
CA GLN A 177 -6.30 25.11 12.53
C GLN A 177 -4.81 24.98 12.93
N PRO A 178 -4.51 24.73 14.21
CA PRO A 178 -3.14 24.62 14.69
C PRO A 178 -2.54 23.23 14.42
N VAL A 179 -2.47 22.80 13.16
CA VAL A 179 -1.85 21.52 12.78
C VAL A 179 -0.33 21.67 12.74
N GLU A 180 0.36 20.88 13.57
CA GLU A 180 1.81 20.88 13.69
C GLU A 180 2.44 19.70 12.95
N THR A 181 1.72 18.59 12.78
CA THR A 181 2.25 17.39 12.12
C THR A 181 1.22 16.77 11.18
N ILE A 182 1.67 16.44 9.97
CA ILE A 182 0.94 15.60 9.01
C ILE A 182 1.76 14.33 8.76
N ILE A 183 1.14 13.19 9.06
CA ILE A 183 1.68 11.87 8.76
C ILE A 183 1.23 11.43 7.38
N VAL A 184 2.17 11.34 6.44
CA VAL A 184 1.94 10.89 5.07
C VAL A 184 2.18 9.38 4.99
N MET A 185 1.18 8.66 4.49
CA MET A 185 1.23 7.20 4.43
C MET A 185 1.94 6.62 3.20
N ASN A 186 2.11 7.42 2.16
CA ASN A 186 2.80 7.00 0.94
C ASN A 186 3.83 8.08 0.55
N PRO A 187 5.14 7.77 0.57
CA PRO A 187 6.19 8.76 0.27
C PRO A 187 6.05 9.40 -1.11
N LEU A 188 5.43 8.71 -2.09
CA LEU A 188 5.24 9.24 -3.44
C LEU A 188 4.36 10.49 -3.48
N TYR A 189 3.45 10.64 -2.51
CA TYR A 189 2.58 11.81 -2.41
C TYR A 189 3.13 12.90 -1.49
N ARG A 190 4.34 12.73 -0.93
CA ARG A 190 4.89 13.68 0.04
C ARG A 190 5.01 15.09 -0.56
N GLU A 191 5.54 15.22 -1.77
CA GLU A 191 5.73 16.52 -2.43
C GLU A 191 4.38 17.16 -2.78
N GLU A 192 3.47 16.40 -3.39
CA GLU A 192 2.11 16.85 -3.71
C GLU A 192 1.36 17.35 -2.46
N ILE A 193 1.38 16.57 -1.38
CA ILE A 193 0.73 16.92 -0.11
C ILE A 193 1.40 18.16 0.50
N THR A 194 2.72 18.27 0.44
CA THR A 194 3.44 19.45 0.95
C THR A 194 3.02 20.72 0.20
N SER A 195 2.93 20.66 -1.13
CA SER A 195 2.49 21.79 -1.95
C SER A 195 1.05 22.18 -1.66
N LEU A 196 0.13 21.21 -1.59
CA LEU A 196 -1.28 21.46 -1.29
C LEU A 196 -1.44 22.11 0.10
N VAL A 197 -0.71 21.62 1.11
CA VAL A 197 -0.75 22.19 2.45
C VAL A 197 -0.20 23.62 2.49
N ALA A 198 0.86 23.91 1.72
CA ALA A 198 1.37 25.28 1.59
C ALA A 198 0.33 26.22 0.97
N GLU A 199 -0.45 25.76 -0.02
CA GLU A 199 -1.57 26.53 -0.60
C GLU A 199 -2.72 26.77 0.39
N LEU A 200 -2.90 25.90 1.39
CA LEU A 200 -3.84 26.13 2.49
C LEU A 200 -3.37 27.21 3.48
N GLY A 201 -2.10 27.62 3.39
CA GLY A 201 -1.55 28.78 4.10
C GLY A 201 -0.79 28.46 5.38
N PHE A 202 -0.29 27.24 5.55
CA PHE A 202 0.53 26.87 6.71
C PHE A 202 1.58 25.80 6.38
N THR A 203 2.54 25.60 7.27
CA THR A 203 3.73 24.75 7.03
C THR A 203 3.99 23.82 8.22
N PRO A 204 3.32 22.65 8.29
CA PRO A 204 3.51 21.69 9.38
C PRO A 204 4.76 20.84 9.15
N GLU A 205 5.16 20.07 10.17
CA GLU A 205 6.07 18.94 9.97
C GLU A 205 5.40 17.88 9.09
N ILE A 206 6.02 17.55 7.95
CA ILE A 206 5.59 16.44 7.09
C ILE A 206 6.48 15.22 7.36
N ALA A 207 5.89 14.19 7.96
CA ALA A 207 6.57 12.93 8.26
C ALA A 207 5.98 11.77 7.47
N VAL A 208 6.83 10.81 7.08
CA VAL A 208 6.41 9.59 6.38
C VAL A 208 6.47 8.40 7.33
N ALA A 209 5.42 7.58 7.33
CA ALA A 209 5.26 6.43 8.23
C ALA A 209 5.92 5.14 7.72
#